data_AF-A0AAD7UIQ4-F1
#
_entry.id   AF-A0AAD7UIQ4-F1
#
_cell.length_a   1.000
_cell.length_b   1.000
_cell.length_c   1.000
_cell.angle_alpha   90.00
_cell.angle_beta   90.00
_cell.angle_gamma   90.00
#
_symmetry.space_group_name_H-M   'P 1'
#
loop_
_entity.id
_entity.type
_entity.pdbx_description
1 polymer ?
#
loop_
_entity_poly.entity_id
_entity_poly.type
_entity_poly.pdbx_seq_one_letter_code
_entity_poly.pdbx_strand_id
1 'polypeptide(L)'
;MACCLKQQRRRQALRKPTDGENAAIAALVARANTPFSHENPEHLELLKKLWRTFHDNVRGIKKPFAAKSPEWLKIGFQSTDPTSDIRGGGVLAIDNMLAFIVASPDVAIGMAESREATADLATAQYMPWATAGVNLTRLLLEMFGAVGADGRAIDVTSHKLRCWPLVLEFDALYALSFRMLDSTFDEQHGTYLSFPHVKATVRERLERVAKRIGATSVDHLESLLRRRHWANFRNSFALPDRDAIDAARRLALRSHVNSVVSTLQMTKLADITSPICEDGDQKPPPIRAKK
;
A
#
# COMPACT_ATOMS: atom_id res chain seq x y z
N MET A 1 43.89 -4.17 14.64
CA MET A 1 43.02 -3.54 13.61
C MET A 1 42.46 -4.49 12.53
N ALA A 2 42.80 -5.78 12.50
CA ALA A 2 42.30 -6.72 11.46
C ALA A 2 40.92 -7.36 11.74
N CYS A 3 40.35 -7.20 12.93
CA CYS A 3 39.06 -7.81 13.31
C CYS A 3 37.85 -6.94 12.89
N CYS A 4 37.98 -5.62 12.92
CA CYS A 4 36.91 -4.66 12.60
C CYS A 4 36.55 -4.63 11.10
N LEU A 5 37.52 -4.88 10.22
CA LEU A 5 37.32 -4.94 8.76
C LEU A 5 36.65 -6.25 8.27
N LYS A 6 36.58 -7.29 9.11
CA LYS A 6 35.94 -8.57 8.75
C LYS A 6 34.41 -8.55 8.92
N GLN A 7 33.86 -7.59 9.67
CA GLN A 7 32.40 -7.42 9.80
C GLN A 7 31.74 -6.80 8.57
N GLN A 8 32.51 -6.18 7.67
CA GLN A 8 31.99 -5.46 6.50
C GLN A 8 31.68 -6.31 5.26
N ARG A 9 31.73 -7.65 5.33
CA ARG A 9 31.59 -8.52 4.14
C ARG A 9 30.82 -9.83 4.32
N ARG A 10 29.97 -9.99 5.33
CA ARG A 10 29.06 -11.16 5.36
C ARG A 10 27.83 -10.88 4.49
N ARG A 11 27.92 -11.23 3.21
CA ARG A 11 26.74 -11.37 2.34
C ARG A 11 25.76 -12.32 3.02
N GLN A 12 24.50 -11.91 3.18
CA GLN A 12 23.48 -12.80 3.75
C GLN A 12 23.37 -14.06 2.90
N ALA A 13 23.39 -15.25 3.51
CA ALA A 13 23.30 -16.50 2.78
C ALA A 13 21.94 -16.66 2.08
N LEU A 14 21.92 -17.35 0.94
CA LEU A 14 20.67 -17.80 0.33
C LEU A 14 20.01 -18.79 1.30
N ARG A 15 18.79 -18.48 1.75
CA ARG A 15 18.03 -19.35 2.65
C ARG A 15 16.54 -19.32 2.32
N LYS A 16 15.81 -20.33 2.81
CA LYS A 16 14.34 -20.32 2.84
C LYS A 16 13.83 -19.24 3.81
N PRO A 17 12.58 -18.77 3.68
CA PRO A 17 11.99 -17.87 4.67
C PRO A 17 11.91 -18.55 6.03
N THR A 18 11.97 -17.78 7.11
CA THR A 18 11.54 -18.22 8.44
C THR A 18 10.01 -18.28 8.49
N ASP A 19 9.43 -18.94 9.48
CA ASP A 19 7.98 -19.00 9.63
C ASP A 19 7.34 -17.60 9.73
N GLY A 20 7.99 -16.67 10.43
CA GLY A 20 7.53 -15.29 10.53
C GLY A 20 7.56 -14.54 9.20
N GLU A 21 8.62 -14.72 8.39
CA GLU A 21 8.71 -14.14 7.05
C GLU A 21 7.69 -14.76 6.09
N ASN A 22 7.44 -16.06 6.23
CA ASN A 22 6.47 -16.79 5.44
C ASN A 22 5.02 -16.36 5.77
N ALA A 23 4.72 -16.14 7.05
CA ALA A 23 3.44 -15.58 7.49
C ALA A 23 3.25 -14.14 7.00
N ALA A 24 4.31 -13.31 7.07
CA ALA A 24 4.27 -11.93 6.62
C ALA A 24 4.00 -11.83 5.11
N ILE A 25 4.75 -12.57 4.27
CA ILE A 25 4.53 -12.56 2.83
C ILE A 25 3.15 -13.11 2.45
N ALA A 26 2.66 -14.14 3.14
CA ALA A 26 1.32 -14.68 2.91
C ALA A 26 0.23 -13.63 3.22
N ALA A 27 0.35 -12.89 4.32
CA ALA A 27 -0.59 -11.82 4.67
C ALA A 27 -0.58 -10.67 3.64
N LEU A 28 0.60 -10.30 3.13
CA LEU A 28 0.73 -9.31 2.06
C LEU A 28 0.07 -9.80 0.76
N VAL A 29 0.34 -11.04 0.34
CA VAL A 29 -0.28 -11.63 -0.86
C VAL A 29 -1.81 -11.71 -0.71
N ALA A 30 -2.33 -12.07 0.46
CA ALA A 30 -3.76 -12.11 0.72
C ALA A 30 -4.42 -10.74 0.52
N ARG A 31 -3.83 -9.66 1.08
CA ARG A 31 -4.32 -8.29 0.84
C ARG A 31 -4.16 -7.86 -0.62
N ALA A 32 -3.08 -8.24 -1.29
CA ALA A 32 -2.86 -7.89 -2.70
C ALA A 32 -3.85 -8.58 -3.64
N ASN A 33 -4.30 -9.79 -3.29
CA ASN A 33 -5.28 -10.56 -4.05
C ASN A 33 -6.72 -10.33 -3.60
N THR A 34 -6.96 -9.48 -2.61
CA THR A 34 -8.31 -9.05 -2.23
C THR A 34 -8.74 -7.90 -3.16
N PRO A 35 -9.71 -8.12 -4.07
CA PRO A 35 -10.16 -7.08 -4.98
C PRO A 35 -10.85 -5.95 -4.22
N PHE A 36 -10.65 -4.71 -4.66
CA PHE A 36 -11.41 -3.58 -4.15
C PHE A 36 -12.88 -3.71 -4.55
N SER A 37 -13.77 -3.29 -3.64
CA SER A 37 -15.23 -3.28 -3.85
C SER A 37 -15.81 -2.04 -3.18
N HIS A 38 -16.69 -1.33 -3.88
CA HIS A 38 -17.38 -0.16 -3.34
C HIS A 38 -18.45 -0.54 -2.31
N GLU A 39 -18.94 -1.77 -2.40
CA GLU A 39 -19.97 -2.36 -1.56
C GLU A 39 -19.41 -2.82 -0.20
N ASN A 40 -18.09 -3.01 -0.12
CA ASN A 40 -17.42 -3.31 1.14
C ASN A 40 -17.14 -2.00 1.91
N PRO A 41 -17.75 -1.79 3.09
CA PRO A 41 -17.57 -0.55 3.85
C PRO A 41 -16.11 -0.29 4.27
N GLU A 42 -15.34 -1.34 4.56
CA GLU A 42 -13.93 -1.21 4.95
C GLU A 42 -13.08 -0.72 3.79
N HIS A 43 -13.32 -1.27 2.60
CA HIS A 43 -12.65 -0.84 1.38
C HIS A 43 -12.99 0.62 1.07
N LEU A 44 -14.27 1.00 1.17
CA LEU A 44 -14.69 2.37 0.94
C LEU A 44 -14.06 3.34 1.96
N GLU A 45 -13.91 2.94 3.22
CA GLU A 45 -13.19 3.73 4.22
C GLU A 45 -11.69 3.86 3.93
N LEU A 46 -11.03 2.81 3.41
CA LEU A 46 -9.65 2.92 2.90
C LEU A 46 -9.56 3.97 1.79
N LEU A 47 -10.49 3.94 0.82
CA LEU A 47 -10.49 4.89 -0.28
C LEU A 47 -10.76 6.33 0.19
N LYS A 48 -11.70 6.51 1.12
CA LYS A 48 -11.97 7.81 1.78
C LYS A 48 -10.77 8.33 2.54
N LYS A 49 -10.00 7.45 3.19
CA LYS A 49 -8.75 7.85 3.85
C LYS A 49 -7.73 8.29 2.82
N LEU A 50 -7.54 7.53 1.74
CA LEU A 50 -6.59 7.92 0.69
C LEU A 50 -6.94 9.30 0.14
N TRP A 51 -8.23 9.53 -0.16
CA TRP A 51 -8.75 10.83 -0.56
C TRP A 51 -8.43 11.93 0.44
N ARG A 52 -8.80 11.75 1.71
CA ARG A 52 -8.58 12.75 2.77
C ARG A 52 -7.10 13.00 3.01
N THR A 53 -6.31 11.96 3.21
CA THR A 53 -4.87 12.08 3.43
C THR A 53 -4.22 12.81 2.26
N PHE A 54 -4.61 12.54 1.02
CA PHE A 54 -4.10 13.29 -0.12
C PHE A 54 -4.61 14.74 -0.11
N HIS A 55 -5.91 15.00 -0.06
CA HIS A 55 -6.40 16.39 -0.14
C HIS A 55 -6.04 17.26 1.08
N ASP A 56 -6.11 16.70 2.28
CA ASP A 56 -5.84 17.39 3.54
C ASP A 56 -4.34 17.53 3.80
N ASN A 57 -3.56 16.45 3.69
CA ASN A 57 -2.14 16.51 4.01
C ASN A 57 -1.29 16.94 2.82
N VAL A 58 -1.71 16.62 1.58
CA VAL A 58 -0.91 16.93 0.39
C VAL A 58 -1.26 18.31 -0.13
N ARG A 59 -2.55 18.65 -0.25
CA ARG A 59 -2.98 19.91 -0.86
C ARG A 59 -3.41 20.98 0.14
N GLY A 60 -3.60 20.64 1.41
CA GLY A 60 -4.18 21.56 2.40
C GLY A 60 -5.61 22.01 2.07
N ILE A 61 -6.30 21.34 1.14
CA ILE A 61 -7.63 21.71 0.66
C ILE A 61 -8.60 20.58 0.99
N LYS A 62 -9.46 20.80 1.98
CA LYS A 62 -10.54 19.85 2.30
C LYS A 62 -11.51 19.74 1.13
N LYS A 63 -11.62 18.55 0.55
CA LYS A 63 -12.62 18.23 -0.50
C LYS A 63 -13.59 17.17 0.01
N PRO A 64 -14.90 17.32 -0.25
CA PRO A 64 -15.86 16.26 0.05
C PRO A 64 -15.49 15.00 -0.74
N PHE A 65 -15.55 13.85 -0.09
CA PHE A 65 -15.25 12.58 -0.73
C PHE A 65 -16.24 12.28 -1.85
N ALA A 66 -15.70 11.81 -2.98
CA ALA A 66 -16.50 11.23 -4.06
C ALA A 66 -15.80 9.95 -4.56
N ALA A 67 -16.53 8.84 -4.58
CA ALA A 67 -16.00 7.56 -5.06
C ALA A 67 -15.52 7.63 -6.51
N LYS A 68 -16.21 8.43 -7.34
CA LYS A 68 -15.81 8.75 -8.72
C LYS A 68 -15.69 10.25 -8.89
N SER A 69 -14.53 10.71 -9.37
CA SER A 69 -14.22 12.15 -9.48
C SER A 69 -13.00 12.42 -10.36
N PRO A 70 -12.96 13.54 -11.11
CA PRO A 70 -11.75 14.03 -11.78
C PRO A 70 -10.57 14.27 -10.83
N GLU A 71 -10.80 14.42 -9.52
CA GLU A 71 -9.72 14.60 -8.55
C GLU A 71 -8.80 13.37 -8.47
N TRP A 72 -9.30 12.15 -8.73
CA TRP A 72 -8.48 10.95 -8.77
C TRP A 72 -7.38 11.01 -9.85
N LEU A 73 -7.67 11.66 -10.99
CA LEU A 73 -6.68 11.92 -12.03
C LEU A 73 -5.53 12.78 -11.50
N LYS A 74 -5.84 13.75 -10.64
CA LYS A 74 -4.84 14.63 -10.03
C LYS A 74 -4.02 13.96 -8.94
N ILE A 75 -4.44 12.80 -8.45
CA ILE A 75 -3.65 11.91 -7.56
C ILE A 75 -2.76 10.99 -8.41
N GLY A 76 -3.02 10.89 -9.72
CA GLY A 76 -2.28 10.07 -10.66
C GLY A 76 -2.90 8.70 -10.91
N PHE A 77 -4.21 8.53 -10.69
CA PHE A 77 -4.98 7.40 -11.23
C PHE A 77 -5.27 7.62 -12.72
N GLN A 78 -5.53 6.54 -13.47
CA GLN A 78 -5.76 6.62 -14.91
C GLN A 78 -7.17 7.07 -15.29
N SER A 79 -8.12 6.94 -14.37
CA SER A 79 -9.52 7.28 -14.61
C SER A 79 -10.16 7.98 -13.42
N THR A 80 -11.36 8.52 -13.61
CA THR A 80 -12.15 9.11 -12.53
C THR A 80 -12.68 8.07 -11.54
N ASP A 81 -12.57 6.79 -11.86
CA ASP A 81 -12.82 5.66 -10.97
C ASP A 81 -11.50 4.90 -10.73
N PRO A 82 -10.95 4.93 -9.51
CA PRO A 82 -9.63 4.35 -9.22
C PRO A 82 -9.65 2.80 -9.21
N THR A 83 -10.82 2.16 -9.31
CA THR A 83 -10.97 0.71 -9.17
C THR A 83 -10.15 -0.08 -10.19
N SER A 84 -10.11 0.37 -11.45
CA SER A 84 -9.39 -0.32 -12.52
C SER A 84 -7.89 -0.37 -12.28
N ASP A 85 -7.33 0.72 -11.74
CA ASP A 85 -5.93 0.81 -11.33
C ASP A 85 -5.69 -0.09 -10.12
N ILE A 86 -6.47 0.07 -9.04
CA ILE A 86 -6.30 -0.65 -7.77
C ILE A 86 -6.28 -2.17 -7.97
N ARG A 87 -7.03 -2.69 -8.94
CA ARG A 87 -7.04 -4.12 -9.30
C ARG A 87 -5.64 -4.73 -9.45
N GLY A 88 -4.65 -3.97 -9.92
CA GLY A 88 -3.27 -4.46 -10.10
C GLY A 88 -2.51 -4.79 -8.81
N GLY A 89 -2.97 -4.28 -7.65
CA GLY A 89 -2.33 -4.51 -6.34
C GLY A 89 -3.30 -4.73 -5.18
N GLY A 90 -4.61 -4.85 -5.46
CA GLY A 90 -5.66 -5.05 -4.47
C GLY A 90 -5.70 -3.97 -3.40
N VAL A 91 -6.32 -4.29 -2.26
CA VAL A 91 -6.37 -3.37 -1.11
C VAL A 91 -4.99 -3.06 -0.53
N LEU A 92 -4.00 -3.96 -0.72
CA LEU A 92 -2.62 -3.71 -0.28
C LEU A 92 -2.03 -2.45 -0.92
N ALA A 93 -2.34 -2.18 -2.20
CA ALA A 93 -1.84 -0.97 -2.84
C ALA A 93 -2.33 0.32 -2.15
N ILE A 94 -3.59 0.32 -1.69
CA ILE A 94 -4.14 1.45 -0.93
C ILE A 94 -3.45 1.55 0.44
N ASP A 95 -3.25 0.42 1.12
CA ASP A 95 -2.55 0.39 2.42
C ASP A 95 -1.13 0.97 2.32
N ASN A 96 -0.37 0.57 1.28
CA ASN A 96 1.01 1.02 1.08
C ASN A 96 1.08 2.52 0.78
N MET A 97 0.20 3.01 -0.12
CA MET A 97 0.14 4.44 -0.43
C MET A 97 -0.24 5.25 0.81
N LEU A 98 -1.22 4.80 1.59
CA LEU A 98 -1.61 5.45 2.84
C LEU A 98 -0.47 5.48 3.87
N ALA A 99 0.20 4.36 4.09
CA ALA A 99 1.34 4.30 5.00
C ALA A 99 2.45 5.26 4.57
N PHE A 100 2.73 5.34 3.26
CA PHE A 100 3.72 6.27 2.71
C PHE A 100 3.34 7.74 2.89
N ILE A 101 2.11 8.14 2.55
CA ILE A 101 1.68 9.55 2.69
C ILE A 101 1.66 9.95 4.17
N VAL A 102 1.17 9.09 5.07
CA VAL A 102 1.12 9.40 6.51
C VAL A 102 2.52 9.50 7.10
N ALA A 103 3.46 8.65 6.66
CA ALA A 103 4.83 8.72 7.14
C ALA A 103 5.57 9.94 6.58
N SER A 104 5.43 10.23 5.29
CA SER A 104 6.23 11.24 4.57
C SER A 104 5.35 12.17 3.72
N PRO A 105 4.49 13.01 4.33
CA PRO A 105 3.53 13.82 3.60
C PRO A 105 4.22 14.78 2.62
N ASP A 106 5.24 15.52 3.05
CA ASP A 106 5.97 16.47 2.19
C ASP A 106 6.64 15.79 0.99
N VAL A 107 7.08 14.53 1.16
CA VAL A 107 7.65 13.74 0.06
C VAL A 107 6.56 13.34 -0.92
N ALA A 108 5.44 12.82 -0.42
CA ALA A 108 4.31 12.49 -1.26
C ALA A 108 3.77 13.72 -2.01
N ILE A 109 3.79 14.91 -1.38
CA ILE A 109 3.50 16.22 -2.00
C ILE A 109 4.45 16.51 -3.14
N GLY A 110 5.75 16.56 -2.85
CA GLY A 110 6.74 16.86 -3.87
C GLY A 110 6.62 15.92 -5.06
N MET A 111 6.44 14.63 -4.81
CA MET A 111 6.29 13.63 -5.87
C MET A 111 5.01 13.84 -6.71
N ALA A 112 3.88 14.10 -6.07
CA ALA A 112 2.59 14.21 -6.75
C ALA A 112 2.39 15.57 -7.46
N GLU A 113 3.04 16.63 -6.99
CA GLU A 113 2.88 18.00 -7.50
C GLU A 113 4.04 18.50 -8.33
N SER A 114 5.17 17.77 -8.38
CA SER A 114 6.40 18.25 -8.99
C SER A 114 6.24 18.74 -10.43
N ARG A 115 5.16 18.39 -11.15
CA ARG A 115 5.05 18.60 -12.60
C ARG A 115 3.64 18.89 -13.09
N GLU A 116 3.55 19.90 -13.94
CA GLU A 116 2.31 20.26 -14.62
C GLU A 116 1.89 19.16 -15.60
N ALA A 117 0.59 18.88 -15.62
CA ALA A 117 0.00 18.05 -16.65
C ALA A 117 -0.01 18.84 -17.96
N THR A 118 0.92 18.55 -18.87
CA THR A 118 0.86 19.04 -20.25
C THR A 118 -0.19 18.22 -21.03
N ALA A 119 -0.79 18.83 -22.07
CA ALA A 119 -1.81 18.15 -22.88
C ALA A 119 -1.24 16.98 -23.71
N ASP A 120 0.06 16.99 -23.99
CA ASP A 120 0.75 15.95 -24.74
C ASP A 120 1.45 14.96 -23.81
N LEU A 121 0.95 13.72 -23.79
CA LEU A 121 1.50 12.63 -22.97
C LEU A 121 2.96 12.29 -23.30
N ALA A 122 3.43 12.59 -24.51
CA ALA A 122 4.82 12.35 -24.89
C ALA A 122 5.78 13.33 -24.20
N THR A 123 5.32 14.54 -23.90
CA THR A 123 6.07 15.59 -23.19
C THR A 123 5.61 15.78 -21.74
N ALA A 124 4.54 15.09 -21.32
CA ALA A 124 4.05 15.10 -19.96
C ALA A 124 5.07 14.48 -19.02
N GLN A 125 5.80 15.35 -18.31
CA GLN A 125 6.83 14.93 -17.37
C GLN A 125 6.23 14.45 -16.04
N TYR A 126 4.92 14.50 -15.82
CA TYR A 126 4.32 14.00 -14.58
C TYR A 126 4.34 12.47 -14.51
N MET A 127 4.79 11.94 -13.38
CA MET A 127 4.64 10.51 -13.08
C MET A 127 3.21 10.27 -12.59
N PRO A 128 2.49 9.24 -13.10
CA PRO A 128 1.17 8.91 -12.57
C PRO A 128 1.31 8.30 -11.18
N TRP A 129 1.38 9.16 -10.15
CA TRP A 129 1.80 8.80 -8.79
C TRP A 129 1.02 7.62 -8.22
N ALA A 130 -0.32 7.64 -8.27
CA ALA A 130 -1.12 6.52 -7.74
C ALA A 130 -0.91 5.22 -8.53
N THR A 131 -0.98 5.27 -9.86
CA THR A 131 -0.74 4.09 -10.71
C THR A 131 0.68 3.54 -10.51
N ALA A 132 1.66 4.42 -10.30
CA ALA A 132 3.03 4.05 -9.98
C ALA A 132 3.11 3.31 -8.64
N GLY A 133 2.43 3.83 -7.61
CA GLY A 133 2.32 3.19 -6.30
C GLY A 133 1.66 1.81 -6.33
N VAL A 134 0.63 1.62 -7.16
CA VAL A 134 0.01 0.29 -7.38
C VAL A 134 1.01 -0.67 -8.05
N ASN A 135 1.66 -0.23 -9.12
CA ASN A 135 2.65 -1.04 -9.85
C ASN A 135 3.82 -1.46 -8.95
N LEU A 136 4.25 -0.57 -8.06
CA LEU A 136 5.35 -0.83 -7.14
C LEU A 136 5.00 -1.89 -6.09
N THR A 137 3.77 -1.85 -5.57
CA THR A 137 3.24 -2.89 -4.67
C THR A 137 3.40 -4.27 -5.31
N ARG A 138 2.99 -4.38 -6.57
CA ARG A 138 3.10 -5.63 -7.33
C ARG A 138 4.54 -6.05 -7.56
N LEU A 139 5.38 -5.13 -8.01
CA LEU A 139 6.80 -5.36 -8.28
C LEU A 139 7.52 -5.94 -7.06
N LEU A 140 7.25 -5.43 -5.87
CA LEU A 140 7.90 -5.90 -4.64
C LEU A 140 7.49 -7.32 -4.29
N LEU A 141 6.22 -7.69 -4.44
CA LEU A 141 5.77 -9.08 -4.24
C LEU A 141 6.40 -10.04 -5.25
N GLU A 142 6.52 -9.63 -6.52
CA GLU A 142 7.21 -10.40 -7.56
C GLU A 142 8.71 -10.54 -7.24
N MET A 143 9.32 -9.52 -6.63
CA MET A 143 10.71 -9.59 -6.18
C MET A 143 10.92 -10.70 -5.15
N PHE A 144 9.94 -10.96 -4.27
CA PHE A 144 9.96 -12.10 -3.34
C PHE A 144 9.57 -13.44 -3.99
N GLY A 145 9.19 -13.43 -5.28
CA GLY A 145 8.64 -14.61 -5.96
C GLY A 145 7.28 -15.05 -5.40
N ALA A 146 6.62 -14.17 -4.63
CA ALA A 146 5.37 -14.48 -3.96
C ALA A 146 4.17 -14.47 -4.89
N VAL A 147 4.35 -13.88 -6.08
CA VAL A 147 3.32 -13.73 -7.08
C VAL A 147 3.92 -13.75 -8.50
N GLY A 148 3.17 -14.27 -9.49
CA GLY A 148 3.60 -14.41 -10.89
C GLY A 148 3.58 -13.10 -11.70
N ALA A 149 3.70 -13.16 -13.03
CA ALA A 149 3.47 -11.96 -13.86
C ALA A 149 1.96 -11.64 -14.01
N ASP A 150 1.10 -12.60 -13.73
CA ASP A 150 -0.35 -12.59 -14.00
C ASP A 150 -1.22 -12.21 -12.80
N GLY A 151 -0.64 -11.89 -11.64
CA GLY A 151 -1.39 -11.64 -10.41
C GLY A 151 -1.30 -12.80 -9.41
N ARG A 152 -1.16 -14.05 -9.86
CA ARG A 152 -1.43 -15.22 -9.03
C ARG A 152 -0.38 -15.44 -7.94
N ALA A 153 -0.85 -15.91 -6.78
CA ALA A 153 0.02 -16.29 -5.67
C ALA A 153 0.89 -17.49 -6.02
N ILE A 154 2.12 -17.49 -5.49
CA ILE A 154 3.09 -18.57 -5.64
C ILE A 154 3.53 -18.99 -4.23
N ASP A 155 3.63 -20.30 -3.99
CA ASP A 155 4.18 -20.82 -2.73
C ASP A 155 5.69 -20.56 -2.64
N VAL A 156 6.09 -19.79 -1.62
CA VAL A 156 7.48 -19.39 -1.40
C VAL A 156 8.21 -20.18 -0.33
N THR A 157 7.57 -21.18 0.29
CA THR A 157 8.16 -21.99 1.40
C THR A 157 9.53 -22.58 1.05
N SER A 158 9.74 -22.95 -0.22
CA SER A 158 10.98 -23.53 -0.73
C SER A 158 11.94 -22.52 -1.36
N HIS A 159 11.52 -21.27 -1.54
CA HIS A 159 12.27 -20.25 -2.28
C HIS A 159 13.47 -19.77 -1.48
N LYS A 160 14.66 -19.86 -2.09
CA LYS A 160 15.90 -19.41 -1.47
C LYS A 160 16.22 -17.99 -1.91
N LEU A 161 16.08 -17.02 -1.01
CA LEU A 161 16.42 -15.62 -1.22
C LEU A 161 17.36 -15.12 -0.13
N ARG A 162 18.15 -14.10 -0.46
CA ARG A 162 18.98 -13.38 0.53
C ARG A 162 18.19 -12.29 1.24
N CYS A 163 17.15 -11.75 0.60
CA CYS A 163 16.42 -10.56 1.05
C CYS A 163 15.19 -10.85 1.91
N TRP A 164 15.03 -12.09 2.40
CA TRP A 164 13.87 -12.45 3.22
C TRP A 164 13.58 -11.51 4.39
N PRO A 165 14.57 -10.96 5.13
CA PRO A 165 14.29 -10.03 6.23
C PRO A 165 13.51 -8.79 5.81
N LEU A 166 13.66 -8.34 4.56
CA LEU A 166 13.01 -7.12 4.06
C LEU A 166 11.48 -7.25 4.01
N VAL A 167 10.92 -8.46 4.00
CA VAL A 167 9.47 -8.64 4.01
C VAL A 167 8.82 -8.24 5.33
N LEU A 168 9.59 -8.28 6.42
CA LEU A 168 9.14 -7.82 7.74
C LEU A 168 9.11 -6.29 7.84
N GLU A 169 9.74 -5.60 6.88
CA GLU A 169 9.83 -4.15 6.77
C GLU A 169 9.20 -3.67 5.45
N PHE A 170 8.12 -4.34 5.01
CA PHE A 170 7.58 -4.16 3.66
C PHE A 170 7.16 -2.71 3.37
N ASP A 171 6.63 -1.98 4.35
CA ASP A 171 6.29 -0.57 4.19
C ASP A 171 7.50 0.32 3.97
N ALA A 172 8.55 0.12 4.76
CA ALA A 172 9.80 0.84 4.60
C ALA A 172 10.46 0.50 3.26
N LEU A 173 10.38 -0.77 2.84
CA LEU A 173 10.83 -1.22 1.53
C LEU A 173 10.02 -0.54 0.41
N TYR A 174 8.70 -0.45 0.55
CA TYR A 174 7.81 0.25 -0.37
C TYR A 174 8.19 1.73 -0.48
N ALA A 175 8.33 2.42 0.65
CA ALA A 175 8.70 3.83 0.73
C ALA A 175 10.07 4.12 0.09
N LEU A 176 11.08 3.30 0.40
CA LEU A 176 12.41 3.40 -0.22
C LEU A 176 12.32 3.20 -1.73
N SER A 177 11.58 2.18 -2.17
CA SER A 177 11.44 1.86 -3.59
C SER A 177 10.67 2.93 -4.35
N PHE A 178 9.72 3.63 -3.70
CA PHE A 178 8.93 4.67 -4.34
C PHE A 178 9.75 5.96 -4.52
N ARG A 179 10.55 6.36 -3.54
CA ARG A 179 11.53 7.46 -3.72
C ARG A 179 12.55 7.14 -4.80
N MET A 180 12.97 5.88 -4.87
CA MET A 180 13.91 5.44 -5.90
C MET A 180 13.28 5.47 -7.28
N LEU A 181 11.98 5.18 -7.39
CA LEU A 181 11.21 5.32 -8.62
C LEU A 181 11.15 6.77 -9.06
N ASP A 182 10.77 7.67 -8.16
CA ASP A 182 10.72 9.12 -8.38
C ASP A 182 12.07 9.68 -8.86
N SER A 183 13.13 9.41 -8.10
CA SER A 183 14.46 9.91 -8.47
C SER A 183 15.02 9.23 -9.73
N THR A 184 14.68 7.97 -10.03
CA THR A 184 15.03 7.37 -11.34
C THR A 184 14.25 8.03 -12.47
N PHE A 185 12.99 8.35 -12.24
CA PHE A 185 12.15 9.03 -13.21
C PHE A 185 12.76 10.40 -13.56
N ASP A 186 13.26 11.14 -12.56
CA ASP A 186 13.98 12.40 -12.75
C ASP A 186 15.30 12.23 -13.50
N GLU A 187 16.13 11.27 -13.06
CA GLU A 187 17.42 10.95 -13.68
C GLU A 187 17.30 10.63 -15.17
N GLN A 188 16.20 9.99 -15.56
CA GLN A 188 15.96 9.57 -16.94
C GLN A 188 15.13 10.58 -17.75
N HIS A 189 14.89 11.78 -17.21
CA HIS A 189 14.00 12.77 -17.81
C HIS A 189 12.65 12.16 -18.22
N GLY A 190 12.08 11.42 -17.28
CA GLY A 190 10.93 10.57 -17.51
C GLY A 190 9.71 11.35 -18.01
N THR A 191 8.92 10.66 -18.80
CA THR A 191 7.62 11.10 -19.27
C THR A 191 6.59 10.04 -18.90
N TYR A 192 5.31 10.36 -19.01
CA TYR A 192 4.24 9.40 -18.75
C TYR A 192 4.47 8.05 -19.47
N LEU A 193 4.93 8.10 -20.73
CA LEU A 193 5.21 6.91 -21.55
C LEU A 193 6.48 6.16 -21.17
N SER A 194 7.44 6.80 -20.50
CA SER A 194 8.69 6.14 -20.10
C SER A 194 8.55 5.31 -18.81
N PHE A 195 7.41 5.41 -18.12
CA PHE A 195 7.17 4.75 -16.85
C PHE A 195 7.53 3.24 -16.82
N PRO A 196 7.20 2.41 -17.83
CA PRO A 196 7.60 1.01 -17.86
C PRO A 196 9.13 0.81 -17.81
N HIS A 197 9.88 1.67 -18.51
CA HIS A 197 11.34 1.63 -18.55
C HIS A 197 11.96 2.07 -17.22
N VAL A 198 11.44 3.16 -16.63
CA VAL A 198 11.86 3.64 -15.30
C VAL A 198 11.61 2.55 -14.24
N LYS A 199 10.43 1.93 -14.25
CA LYS A 199 10.07 0.82 -13.36
C LYS A 199 11.01 -0.38 -13.52
N ALA A 200 11.37 -0.74 -14.76
CA ALA A 200 12.34 -1.81 -15.02
C ALA A 200 13.72 -1.49 -14.45
N THR A 201 14.19 -0.25 -14.62
CA THR A 201 15.44 0.23 -14.02
C THR A 201 15.42 0.10 -12.49
N VAL A 202 14.33 0.50 -11.84
CA VAL A 202 14.18 0.39 -10.38
C VAL A 202 14.19 -1.06 -9.93
N ARG A 203 13.45 -1.96 -10.61
CA ARG A 203 13.50 -3.40 -10.34
C ARG A 203 14.92 -3.92 -10.38
N GLU A 204 15.64 -3.65 -11.47
CA GLU A 204 16.98 -4.20 -11.67
C GLU A 204 17.93 -3.72 -10.57
N ARG A 205 17.86 -2.44 -10.20
CA ARG A 205 18.65 -1.85 -9.12
C ARG A 205 18.32 -2.49 -7.75
N LEU A 206 17.03 -2.64 -7.41
CA LEU A 206 16.59 -3.31 -6.17
C LEU A 206 17.05 -4.76 -6.11
N GLU A 207 16.76 -5.56 -7.15
CA GLU A 207 17.12 -6.97 -7.21
C GLU A 207 18.62 -7.20 -7.16
N ARG A 208 19.40 -6.35 -7.85
CA ARG A 208 20.86 -6.42 -7.84
C ARG A 208 21.42 -6.26 -6.43
N VAL A 209 20.85 -5.39 -5.60
CA VAL A 209 21.33 -5.17 -4.23
C VAL A 209 20.70 -6.18 -3.26
N ALA A 210 19.38 -6.28 -3.24
CA ALA A 210 18.64 -7.15 -2.33
C ALA A 210 18.96 -8.64 -2.54
N LYS A 211 18.94 -9.13 -3.79
CA LYS A 211 19.12 -10.57 -4.08
C LYS A 211 20.59 -10.99 -4.20
N ARG A 212 21.50 -10.11 -4.66
CA ARG A 212 22.92 -10.48 -4.85
C ARG A 212 23.81 -10.16 -3.64
N ILE A 213 23.59 -9.03 -2.97
CA ILE A 213 24.39 -8.63 -1.80
C ILE A 213 23.75 -9.19 -0.51
N GLY A 214 22.42 -9.17 -0.43
CA GLY A 214 21.67 -9.67 0.72
C GLY A 214 21.57 -8.62 1.82
N ALA A 215 20.65 -7.67 1.64
CA ALA A 215 20.35 -6.67 2.65
C ALA A 215 19.53 -7.30 3.79
N THR A 216 19.95 -7.00 5.02
CA THR A 216 19.39 -7.55 6.26
C THR A 216 18.29 -6.67 6.86
N SER A 217 18.19 -5.42 6.41
CA SER A 217 17.18 -4.43 6.78
C SER A 217 17.04 -3.40 5.65
N VAL A 218 15.99 -2.57 5.70
CA VAL A 218 15.79 -1.50 4.71
C VAL A 218 16.88 -0.43 4.82
N ASP A 219 17.33 -0.07 6.02
CA ASP A 219 18.46 0.86 6.21
C ASP A 219 19.76 0.34 5.60
N HIS A 220 20.04 -0.96 5.76
CA HIS A 220 21.19 -1.58 5.13
C HIS A 220 21.05 -1.55 3.60
N LEU A 221 19.87 -1.85 3.06
CA LEU A 221 19.59 -1.73 1.62
C LEU A 221 19.82 -0.31 1.12
N GLU A 222 19.28 0.70 1.79
CA GLU A 222 19.45 2.12 1.45
C GLU A 222 20.94 2.51 1.47
N SER A 223 21.68 2.10 2.50
CA SER A 223 23.12 2.37 2.58
C SER A 223 23.93 1.75 1.43
N LEU A 224 23.54 0.55 0.96
CA LEU A 224 24.19 -0.13 -0.16
C LEU A 224 23.86 0.53 -1.50
N LEU A 225 22.62 1.01 -1.66
CA LEU A 225 22.18 1.74 -2.84
C LEU A 225 22.92 3.10 -2.94
N ARG A 226 23.05 3.85 -1.84
CA ARG A 226 23.75 5.14 -1.80
C ARG A 226 25.23 5.05 -2.19
N ARG A 227 25.93 3.96 -1.85
CA ARG A 227 27.37 3.79 -2.13
C ARG A 227 27.73 3.57 -3.61
N ARG A 228 26.78 3.21 -4.48
CA ARG A 228 27.05 2.73 -5.85
C ARG A 228 26.81 3.77 -6.96
N HIS A 229 27.21 5.02 -6.73
CA HIS A 229 26.96 6.16 -7.63
C HIS A 229 25.47 6.44 -7.81
N TRP A 230 24.89 7.01 -6.74
CA TRP A 230 23.64 7.77 -6.80
C TRP A 230 23.94 9.21 -6.34
N ALA A 231 24.67 9.97 -7.17
CA ALA A 231 25.12 11.32 -6.82
C ALA A 231 23.97 12.36 -6.83
N ASN A 232 22.85 12.03 -7.49
CA ASN A 232 21.70 12.92 -7.66
C ASN A 232 20.53 12.62 -6.70
N PHE A 233 20.77 11.91 -5.59
CA PHE A 233 19.84 11.89 -4.45
C PHE A 233 19.95 13.26 -3.80
N ARG A 234 19.50 14.30 -4.52
CA ARG A 234 19.39 15.64 -3.97
C ARG A 234 18.65 15.50 -2.65
N ASN A 235 19.23 16.13 -1.63
CA ASN A 235 18.62 16.33 -0.33
C ASN A 235 17.17 16.79 -0.50
N SER A 236 16.23 15.86 -0.48
CA SER A 236 14.81 16.14 -0.34
C SER A 236 14.23 14.97 0.42
N PHE A 237 14.27 15.14 1.74
CA PHE A 237 13.59 14.34 2.77
C PHE A 237 14.17 12.94 3.05
N ALA A 238 14.83 12.83 4.20
CA ALA A 238 15.06 11.55 4.84
C ALA A 238 13.71 10.84 5.04
N LEU A 239 13.66 9.52 4.81
CA LEU A 239 12.48 8.79 5.28
C LEU A 239 12.42 8.95 6.81
N PRO A 240 11.20 9.06 7.36
CA PRO A 240 11.00 8.73 8.76
C PRO A 240 11.62 7.36 9.02
N ASP A 241 12.16 7.19 10.21
CA ASP A 241 12.66 5.86 10.60
C ASP A 241 11.52 4.83 10.46
N ARG A 242 11.90 3.57 10.26
CA ARG A 242 11.02 2.42 10.18
C ARG A 242 9.88 2.47 11.21
N ASP A 243 10.17 2.79 12.47
CA ASP A 243 9.15 2.80 13.54
C ASP A 243 8.05 3.84 13.26
N ALA A 244 8.41 4.97 12.67
CA ALA A 244 7.45 5.99 12.24
C ALA A 244 6.61 5.52 11.05
N ILE A 245 7.17 4.76 10.11
CA ILE A 245 6.42 4.15 9.01
C ILE A 245 5.46 3.07 9.53
N ASP A 246 5.91 2.21 10.44
CA ASP A 246 5.06 1.19 11.06
C ASP A 246 3.95 1.84 11.92
N ALA A 247 4.26 2.94 12.60
CA ALA A 247 3.28 3.75 13.31
C ALA A 247 2.28 4.41 12.37
N ALA A 248 2.74 4.91 11.21
CA ALA A 248 1.90 5.45 10.16
C ALA A 248 0.94 4.40 9.60
N ARG A 249 1.41 3.17 9.34
CA ARG A 249 0.52 2.04 8.96
C ARG A 249 -0.50 1.77 10.05
N ARG A 250 -0.08 1.68 11.32
CA ARG A 250 -1.02 1.48 12.44
C ARG A 250 -2.05 2.60 12.51
N LEU A 251 -1.66 3.86 12.33
CA LEU A 251 -2.56 5.00 12.34
C LEU A 251 -3.53 4.98 11.15
N ALA A 252 -3.01 4.77 9.94
CA ALA A 252 -3.81 4.67 8.72
C ALA A 252 -4.84 3.53 8.80
N LEU A 253 -4.47 2.42 9.43
CA LEU A 253 -5.31 1.24 9.55
C LEU A 253 -6.12 1.17 10.85
N ARG A 254 -5.86 2.00 11.87
CA ARG A 254 -6.51 1.97 13.20
C ARG A 254 -8.05 2.09 13.15
N SER A 255 -8.60 2.73 12.13
CA SER A 255 -10.07 2.78 11.94
C SER A 255 -10.69 1.47 11.41
N HIS A 256 -9.89 0.47 11.00
CA HIS A 256 -10.38 -0.85 10.60
C HIS A 256 -10.96 -1.63 11.79
N VAL A 257 -10.34 -1.51 12.98
CA VAL A 257 -10.74 -2.36 14.12
C VAL A 257 -11.99 -1.81 14.82
N ASN A 258 -12.11 -0.49 14.97
CA ASN A 258 -13.26 0.11 15.65
C ASN A 258 -14.55 0.09 14.81
N SER A 259 -14.45 0.04 13.48
CA SER A 259 -15.61 -0.11 12.59
C SER A 259 -16.21 -1.52 12.68
N VAL A 260 -15.37 -2.56 12.69
CA VAL A 260 -15.82 -3.96 12.81
C VAL A 260 -16.40 -4.23 14.19
N VAL A 261 -15.78 -3.71 15.26
CA VAL A 261 -16.31 -3.83 16.62
C VAL A 261 -17.62 -3.05 16.79
N SER A 262 -17.75 -1.84 16.24
CA SER A 262 -19.01 -1.08 16.30
C SER A 262 -20.12 -1.75 15.49
N THR A 263 -19.81 -2.32 14.32
CA THR A 263 -20.80 -2.99 13.48
C THR A 263 -21.25 -4.33 14.08
N LEU A 264 -20.32 -5.11 14.68
CA LEU A 264 -20.64 -6.34 15.43
C LEU A 264 -21.38 -6.07 16.75
N GLN A 265 -21.13 -4.92 17.40
CA GLN A 265 -21.90 -4.51 18.57
C GLN A 265 -23.31 -4.06 18.17
N MET A 266 -23.46 -3.34 17.05
CA MET A 266 -24.76 -2.88 16.55
C MET A 266 -25.64 -4.05 16.05
N THR A 267 -25.07 -5.07 15.40
CA THR A 267 -25.84 -6.28 15.02
C THR A 267 -26.24 -7.13 16.24
N LYS A 268 -25.38 -7.26 17.26
CA LYS A 268 -25.75 -7.90 18.54
C LYS A 268 -26.82 -7.13 19.33
N LEU A 269 -26.89 -5.81 19.20
CA LEU A 269 -27.93 -4.99 19.83
C LEU A 269 -29.26 -5.07 19.06
N ALA A 270 -29.22 -5.16 17.72
CA ALA A 270 -30.42 -5.32 16.89
C ALA A 270 -31.13 -6.67 17.09
N ASP A 271 -30.38 -7.76 17.34
CA ASP A 271 -30.94 -9.08 17.65
C ASP A 271 -31.62 -9.15 19.03
N ILE A 272 -31.32 -8.22 19.94
CA ILE A 272 -31.93 -8.15 21.29
C ILE A 272 -33.20 -7.28 21.27
N THR A 273 -33.40 -6.46 20.23
CA THR A 273 -34.55 -5.53 20.11
C THR A 273 -35.46 -5.86 18.93
N SER A 274 -35.70 -7.14 18.66
CA SER A 274 -36.89 -7.52 17.87
C SER A 274 -38.14 -7.25 18.72
N PRO A 275 -39.11 -6.47 18.24
CA PRO A 275 -40.35 -6.25 18.99
C PRO A 275 -41.14 -7.55 19.06
N ILE A 276 -41.52 -7.92 20.27
CA ILE A 276 -42.53 -8.94 20.54
C ILE A 276 -43.80 -8.49 19.81
N CYS A 277 -44.20 -9.22 18.76
CA CYS A 277 -45.53 -9.08 18.18
C CYS A 277 -46.56 -9.50 19.23
N GLU A 278 -47.37 -8.55 19.70
CA GLU A 278 -48.58 -8.85 20.47
C GLU A 278 -49.64 -9.39 19.50
N ASP A 279 -49.93 -10.69 19.64
CA ASP A 279 -51.05 -11.38 19.00
C ASP A 279 -52.37 -11.03 19.70
N GLY A 280 -53.36 -10.64 18.88
CA GLY A 280 -54.72 -11.17 18.99
C GLY A 280 -55.70 -10.50 19.98
N ASP A 281 -56.38 -9.45 19.52
CA ASP A 281 -57.71 -9.07 20.01
C ASP A 281 -58.73 -10.19 19.68
N GLN A 282 -59.00 -11.06 20.65
CA GLN A 282 -60.03 -12.10 20.56
C GLN A 282 -61.19 -11.82 21.53
N LYS A 283 -62.30 -11.39 20.94
CA LYS A 283 -63.58 -11.08 21.56
C LYS A 283 -64.18 -12.34 22.24
N PRO A 284 -64.68 -12.27 23.49
CA PRO A 284 -65.29 -13.44 24.15
C PRO A 284 -66.71 -13.72 23.62
N PRO A 285 -67.19 -14.98 23.64
CA PRO A 285 -68.52 -15.34 23.16
C PRO A 285 -69.61 -15.06 24.22
N PRO A 286 -70.89 -14.92 23.82
CA PRO A 286 -71.96 -14.54 24.73
C PRO A 286 -72.41 -15.70 25.62
N ILE A 287 -72.70 -15.35 26.87
CA ILE A 287 -73.21 -16.23 27.92
C ILE A 287 -74.66 -16.64 27.61
N ARG A 288 -74.90 -17.95 27.59
CA ARG A 288 -76.22 -18.58 27.43
C ARG A 288 -76.99 -18.51 28.76
N ALA A 289 -78.03 -17.68 28.83
CA ALA A 289 -78.98 -17.72 29.95
C ALA A 289 -80.02 -18.83 29.73
N LYS A 290 -80.15 -19.71 30.72
CA LYS A 290 -81.24 -20.70 30.84
C LYS A 290 -82.53 -19.98 31.29
N LYS A 291 -83.57 -20.02 30.47
CA LYS A 291 -84.95 -20.43 30.83
C LYS A 291 -85.84 -20.31 29.59
#